data_AF-A0A063BPK8-F1
#
_entry.id   AF-A0A063BPK8-F1
#
_cell.length_a   1.000
_cell.length_b   1.000
_cell.length_c   1.000
_cell.angle_alpha   90.00
_cell.angle_beta   90.00
_cell.angle_gamma   90.00
#
_symmetry.space_group_name_H-M   'P 1'
#
loop_
_entity.id
_entity.type
_entity.pdbx_description
1 polymer ?
#
loop_
_entity_poly.entity_id
_entity_poly.type
_entity_poly.pdbx_seq_one_letter_code
_entity_poly.pdbx_strand_id
1 'polypeptide(L)'
;MSKTAFHQKDDKNTGALDNEAPEGQVHDDSYVTGESEPIPVQGDDDAVADPIKETTADSDKALERDEKEAIDKSNIIRDRTRGAKPRGQYTEPDDSQLGLTE
;
A
#
# COMPACT_ATOMS: atom_id res chain seq x y z
N MET A 1 26.14 -10.83 -57.20
CA MET A 1 25.18 -10.39 -56.17
C MET A 1 25.94 -10.20 -54.87
N SER A 2 26.40 -8.98 -54.57
CA SER A 2 27.01 -8.65 -53.27
C SER A 2 26.23 -7.48 -52.67
N LYS A 3 25.75 -7.70 -51.45
CA LYS A 3 24.75 -6.89 -50.75
C LYS A 3 25.48 -5.74 -50.07
N THR A 4 25.38 -4.53 -50.61
CA THR A 4 25.87 -3.31 -49.94
C THR A 4 24.97 -3.04 -48.73
N ALA A 5 25.49 -3.27 -47.54
CA ALA A 5 24.82 -2.92 -46.29
C ALA A 5 24.89 -1.39 -46.11
N PHE A 6 23.72 -0.74 -46.11
CA PHE A 6 23.59 0.64 -45.65
C PHE A 6 24.00 0.69 -44.18
N HIS A 7 25.11 1.36 -43.88
CA HIS A 7 25.45 1.71 -42.50
C HIS A 7 24.44 2.76 -42.04
N GLN A 8 23.51 2.36 -41.18
CA GLN A 8 22.74 3.29 -40.37
C GLN A 8 23.75 3.98 -39.46
N LYS A 9 24.04 5.25 -39.73
CA LYS A 9 24.73 6.10 -38.75
C LYS A 9 23.67 6.44 -37.72
N ASP A 10 23.87 5.99 -36.50
CA ASP A 10 23.18 6.59 -35.36
C ASP A 10 23.62 8.05 -35.33
N ASP A 11 22.69 8.98 -35.57
CA ASP A 11 22.95 10.40 -35.39
C ASP A 11 23.43 10.58 -33.95
N LYS A 12 24.69 11.00 -33.80
CA LYS A 12 25.21 11.34 -32.48
C LYS A 12 24.28 12.44 -31.94
N ASN A 13 23.74 12.22 -30.74
CA ASN A 13 22.97 13.21 -30.02
C ASN A 13 23.87 14.42 -29.69
N THR A 14 24.07 15.31 -30.65
CA THR A 14 24.84 16.56 -30.52
C THR A 14 23.92 17.77 -30.48
N GLY A 15 22.62 17.57 -30.28
CA GLY A 15 21.74 18.64 -29.85
C GLY A 15 21.98 18.85 -28.37
N ALA A 16 22.58 19.98 -27.98
CA ALA A 16 22.26 20.54 -26.68
C ALA A 16 20.73 20.67 -26.68
N LEU A 17 20.06 19.82 -25.91
CA LEU A 17 18.64 20.01 -25.65
C LEU A 17 18.59 21.34 -24.90
N ASP A 18 18.02 22.37 -25.52
CA ASP A 18 17.74 23.61 -24.81
C ASP A 18 16.94 23.20 -23.57
N ASN A 19 17.47 23.50 -22.38
CA ASN A 19 16.78 23.30 -21.09
C ASN A 19 15.65 24.34 -20.94
N GLU A 20 14.87 24.52 -21.99
CA GLU A 20 13.78 25.48 -22.13
C GLU A 20 12.44 24.73 -22.12
N ALA A 21 12.42 23.56 -21.47
CA ALA A 21 11.18 23.04 -20.94
C ALA A 21 10.85 23.86 -19.68
N PRO A 22 9.63 24.40 -19.54
CA PRO A 22 9.24 25.03 -18.29
C PRO A 22 9.38 23.99 -17.17
N GLU A 23 10.03 24.38 -16.07
CA GLU A 23 10.00 23.60 -14.84
C GLU A 23 8.52 23.46 -14.45
N GLY A 24 7.98 22.24 -14.55
CA GLY A 24 6.59 21.97 -14.18
C GLY A 24 6.38 22.35 -12.71
N GLN A 25 5.14 22.70 -12.35
CA GLN A 25 4.79 22.81 -10.94
C GLN A 25 4.94 21.41 -10.32
N VAL A 26 5.92 21.26 -9.43
CA VAL A 26 6.22 20.00 -8.75
C VAL A 26 5.43 19.82 -7.44
N HIS A 27 4.71 20.86 -7.02
CA HIS A 27 3.82 20.87 -5.86
C HIS A 27 2.47 21.46 -6.30
N ASP A 28 1.38 20.74 -6.05
CA ASP A 28 0.02 21.20 -6.32
C ASP A 28 -0.98 20.62 -5.30
N ASP A 29 -1.50 21.46 -4.41
CA ASP A 29 -2.49 21.04 -3.41
C ASP A 29 -3.95 21.19 -3.89
N SER A 30 -4.19 21.36 -5.21
CA SER A 30 -5.55 21.54 -5.75
C SER A 30 -6.50 20.36 -5.50
N TYR A 31 -5.94 19.19 -5.18
CA TYR A 31 -6.67 17.95 -4.91
C TYR A 31 -6.92 17.70 -3.41
N VAL A 32 -6.43 18.56 -2.50
CA VAL A 32 -6.55 18.38 -1.05
C VAL A 32 -7.99 18.58 -0.60
N THR A 33 -8.48 17.65 0.22
CA THR A 33 -9.87 17.67 0.72
C THR A 33 -9.91 17.63 2.25
N GLY A 34 -10.89 18.32 2.85
CA GLY A 34 -10.99 18.47 4.30
C GLY A 34 -11.69 17.30 5.01
N GLU A 35 -11.69 17.32 6.35
CA GLU A 35 -12.28 16.28 7.21
C GLU A 35 -13.78 16.03 7.02
N SER A 36 -14.49 16.93 6.32
CA SER A 36 -15.91 16.80 6.02
C SER A 36 -16.21 15.89 4.82
N GLU A 37 -15.19 15.43 4.09
CA GLU A 37 -15.36 14.50 2.99
C GLU A 37 -15.20 13.04 3.45
N PRO A 38 -15.84 12.07 2.77
CA PRO A 38 -15.78 10.65 3.15
C PRO A 38 -14.35 10.11 3.24
N ILE A 39 -13.42 10.65 2.43
CA ILE A 39 -12.00 10.30 2.44
C ILE A 39 -11.20 11.61 2.27
N PRO A 40 -10.60 12.14 3.34
CA PRO A 40 -9.75 13.33 3.24
C PRO A 40 -8.44 13.00 2.54
N VAL A 41 -8.03 13.85 1.61
CA VAL A 41 -6.76 13.75 0.87
C VAL A 41 -5.80 14.81 1.38
N GLN A 42 -4.60 14.40 1.75
CA GLN A 42 -3.52 15.26 2.26
C GLN A 42 -2.70 15.85 1.11
N GLY A 43 -2.08 17.01 1.31
CA GLY A 43 -1.26 17.70 0.30
C GLY A 43 0.09 17.04 0.06
N ASP A 44 0.80 17.52 -0.97
CA ASP A 44 2.07 16.91 -1.41
C ASP A 44 3.14 16.96 -0.32
N ASP A 45 3.17 18.06 0.45
CA ASP A 45 4.18 18.34 1.47
C ASP A 45 3.73 17.98 2.89
N ASP A 46 2.52 17.43 3.05
CA ASP A 46 1.98 17.07 4.36
C ASP A 46 2.68 15.83 4.92
N ALA A 47 2.97 15.86 6.23
CA ALA A 47 3.61 14.75 6.92
C ALA A 47 2.62 13.57 7.07
N VAL A 48 2.86 12.49 6.34
CA VAL A 48 2.10 11.25 6.49
C VAL A 48 2.51 10.56 7.78
N ALA A 49 1.53 10.20 8.60
CA ALA A 49 1.77 9.43 9.82
C ALA A 49 2.28 8.03 9.45
N ASP A 50 3.49 7.69 9.89
CA ASP A 50 3.99 6.33 9.79
C ASP A 50 3.27 5.46 10.85
N PRO A 51 2.49 4.44 10.45
CA PRO A 51 1.87 3.52 11.41
C PRO A 51 2.91 2.72 12.20
N ILE A 52 4.17 2.67 11.73
CA ILE A 52 5.26 1.93 12.36
C ILE A 52 5.93 2.82 13.41
N LYS A 53 5.83 2.39 14.67
CA LYS A 53 6.63 2.97 15.76
C LYS A 53 8.01 2.30 15.76
N GLU A 54 8.98 2.90 15.07
CA GLU A 54 10.35 2.36 14.92
C GLU A 54 10.95 1.83 16.24
N THR A 55 10.72 2.55 17.35
CA THR A 55 11.25 2.19 18.68
C THR A 55 10.67 0.91 19.28
N THR A 56 9.53 0.44 18.78
CA THR A 56 8.86 -0.78 19.26
C THR A 56 8.75 -1.86 18.18
N ALA A 57 8.91 -1.48 16.91
CA ALA A 57 8.80 -2.38 15.78
C ALA A 57 9.88 -3.48 15.82
N ASP A 58 11.12 -3.10 16.11
CA ASP A 58 12.26 -4.03 16.23
C ASP A 58 12.47 -4.56 17.67
N SER A 59 11.48 -4.39 18.55
CA SER A 59 11.62 -4.86 19.93
C SER A 59 11.24 -6.34 20.07
N ASP A 60 11.98 -7.06 20.93
CA ASP A 60 11.68 -8.45 21.30
C ASP A 60 10.27 -8.65 21.87
N LYS A 61 9.59 -7.56 22.24
CA LYS A 61 8.20 -7.56 22.72
C LYS A 61 7.21 -8.16 21.71
N ALA A 62 7.46 -7.96 20.40
CA ALA A 62 6.64 -8.58 19.36
C ALA A 62 6.86 -10.10 19.37
N LEU A 63 8.12 -10.53 19.40
CA LEU A 63 8.50 -11.95 19.45
C LEU A 63 7.95 -12.64 20.72
N GLU A 64 8.02 -12.02 21.89
CA GLU A 64 7.45 -12.57 23.12
C GLU A 64 5.93 -12.78 23.04
N ARG A 65 5.22 -11.88 22.35
CA ARG A 65 3.79 -12.02 22.13
C ARG A 65 3.52 -13.18 21.18
N ASP A 66 4.24 -13.24 20.08
CA ASP A 66 4.11 -14.30 19.09
C ASP A 66 4.41 -15.67 19.69
N GLU A 67 5.45 -15.79 20.54
CA GLU A 67 5.78 -17.02 21.26
C GLU A 67 4.65 -17.45 22.21
N LYS A 68 4.05 -16.49 22.93
CA LYS A 68 2.91 -16.78 23.82
C LYS A 68 1.67 -17.22 23.02
N GLU A 69 1.37 -16.55 21.91
CA GLU A 69 0.24 -16.90 21.05
C GLU A 69 0.46 -18.24 20.34
N ALA A 70 1.67 -18.54 19.88
CA ALA A 70 2.02 -19.80 19.23
C ALA A 70 1.88 -21.02 20.17
N ILE A 71 2.14 -20.84 21.45
CA ILE A 71 2.00 -21.89 22.47
C ILE A 71 0.54 -22.00 22.97
N ASP A 72 -0.29 -20.97 22.76
CA ASP A 72 -1.66 -20.95 23.25
C ASP A 72 -2.56 -21.95 22.50
N LYS A 73 -2.88 -23.05 23.20
CA LYS A 73 -3.77 -24.11 22.70
C LYS A 73 -5.25 -23.76 22.83
N SER A 74 -5.62 -22.62 23.42
CA SER A 74 -7.01 -22.21 23.60
C SER A 74 -7.73 -21.97 22.27
N ASN A 75 -6.99 -21.47 21.27
CA ASN A 75 -7.47 -21.21 19.91
C ASN A 75 -7.47 -22.46 19.02
N ILE A 76 -6.99 -23.60 19.51
CA ILE A 76 -6.95 -24.85 18.74
C ILE A 76 -8.30 -25.57 18.86
N ILE A 77 -8.89 -25.92 17.71
CA ILE A 77 -10.07 -26.78 17.65
C ILE A 77 -9.67 -28.18 18.14
N ARG A 78 -10.28 -28.62 19.24
CA ARG A 78 -9.93 -29.89 19.92
C ARG A 78 -10.39 -31.15 19.17
N ASP A 79 -11.34 -31.00 18.25
CA ASP A 79 -12.02 -32.10 17.56
C ASP A 79 -11.62 -32.21 16.08
N ARG A 80 -11.88 -33.38 15.48
CA ARG A 80 -11.69 -33.58 14.04
C ARG A 80 -12.63 -32.65 13.25
N THR A 81 -12.05 -31.73 12.49
CA THR A 81 -12.79 -30.80 11.62
C THR A 81 -13.41 -31.47 10.38
N ARG A 82 -13.02 -32.71 10.05
CA ARG A 82 -13.53 -33.42 8.88
C ARG A 82 -14.99 -33.85 9.09
N GLY A 83 -15.91 -33.13 8.45
CA GLY A 83 -17.36 -33.37 8.54
C GLY A 83 -18.08 -32.55 9.62
N ALA A 84 -17.36 -31.70 10.36
CA ALA A 84 -17.97 -30.78 11.31
C ALA A 84 -18.72 -29.67 10.55
N LYS A 85 -19.98 -29.43 10.91
CA LYS A 85 -20.72 -28.27 10.41
C LYS A 85 -20.07 -27.01 11.01
N PRO A 86 -19.91 -25.93 10.24
CA PRO A 86 -19.37 -24.68 10.78
C PRO A 86 -20.26 -24.18 11.92
N ARG A 87 -19.64 -23.59 12.96
CA ARG A 87 -20.35 -23.10 14.16
C ARG A 87 -21.26 -21.88 13.89
N GLY A 88 -21.19 -21.33 12.68
CA GLY A 88 -22.05 -20.27 12.16
C GLY A 88 -22.06 -20.29 10.62
N GLN A 89 -23.01 -19.60 10.02
CA GLN A 89 -22.94 -19.23 8.60
C GLN A 89 -22.18 -17.91 8.47
N TYR A 90 -21.38 -17.76 7.41
CA TYR A 90 -20.89 -16.44 7.03
C TYR A 90 -22.10 -15.54 6.79
N THR A 91 -22.19 -14.47 7.56
CA THR A 91 -23.26 -13.47 7.45
C THR A 91 -22.57 -12.19 6.99
N GLU A 92 -23.12 -11.54 5.97
CA GLU A 92 -22.61 -10.22 5.58
C GLU A 92 -22.85 -9.25 6.73
N PRO A 93 -21.83 -8.44 7.11
CA PRO A 93 -22.02 -7.39 8.09
C PRO A 93 -22.98 -6.33 7.52
N ASP A 94 -23.87 -5.82 8.36
CA ASP A 94 -24.77 -4.73 7.96
C ASP A 94 -24.05 -3.37 7.96
N ASP A 95 -24.67 -2.36 7.36
CA ASP A 95 -24.11 -1.01 7.24
C ASP A 95 -23.77 -0.39 8.60
N SER A 96 -24.47 -0.76 9.68
CA SER A 96 -24.19 -0.29 11.04
C SER A 96 -22.92 -0.91 11.61
N GLN A 97 -22.66 -2.18 11.32
CA GLN A 97 -21.44 -2.89 11.70
C GLN A 97 -20.22 -2.42 10.91
N LEU A 98 -20.44 -1.92 9.69
CA LEU A 98 -19.41 -1.34 8.83
C LEU A 98 -19.14 0.15 9.09
N GLY A 99 -19.93 0.79 9.96
CA GLY A 99 -19.82 2.23 10.19
C GLY A 99 -20.20 3.08 8.97
N LEU A 100 -21.07 2.55 8.11
CA LEU A 100 -21.57 3.19 6.89
C LEU A 100 -22.91 3.90 7.11
N THR A 101 -23.37 4.02 8.36
CA THR A 101 -24.55 4.80 8.71
C THR A 101 -24.20 6.29 8.75
N GLU A 102 -25.08 7.12 8.17
CA GLU A 102 -24.99 8.59 8.17
C GLU A 102 -24.82 9.23 9.56
#